data_AF-A0A4Y2CUU6-F1
#
_entry.id   AF-A0A4Y2CUU6-F1
#
_cell.length_a   1.000
_cell.length_b   1.000
_cell.length_c   1.000
_cell.angle_alpha   90.00
_cell.angle_beta   90.00
_cell.angle_gamma   90.00
#
_symmetry.space_group_name_H-M   'P 1'
#
loop_
_entity.id
_entity.type
_entity.pdbx_description
1 polymer ?
#
loop_
_entity_poly.entity_id
_entity_poly.type
_entity_poly.pdbx_seq_one_letter_code
_entity_poly.pdbx_strand_id
1 'polypeptide(L)' 'MNLNDLRRLKIADHLDIVGVVLATLIVIVSFYKWYSHRRYKLPPGPWGLPFLGYFPFLSKHPFKDLRKVAEKYGNIF' A
#
# COMPACT_ATOMS: atom_id res chain seq x y z
N MET A 1 20.86 -3.58 36.98
CA MET A 1 19.96 -3.31 35.84
C MET A 1 18.73 -4.18 36.01
N ASN A 2 17.52 -3.62 36.02
CA ASN A 2 16.30 -4.33 36.45
C ASN A 2 15.71 -5.15 35.29
N LEU A 3 14.98 -6.24 35.58
CA LEU A 3 14.35 -7.09 34.55
C LEU A 3 13.37 -6.29 33.69
N ASN A 4 12.76 -5.25 34.27
CA ASN A 4 11.90 -4.30 33.55
C ASN A 4 12.66 -3.49 32.50
N ASP A 5 13.92 -3.13 32.76
CA ASP A 5 14.74 -2.36 31.82
C ASP A 5 15.13 -3.23 30.61
N LEU A 6 15.53 -4.48 30.86
CA LEU A 6 15.86 -5.45 29.81
C LEU A 6 14.66 -5.73 28.88
N ARG A 7 13.45 -5.83 29.45
CA ARG A 7 12.23 -6.01 28.66
C ARG A 7 11.90 -4.77 27.82
N ARG A 8 12.13 -3.56 28.35
CA ARG A 8 11.90 -2.30 27.62
C ARG A 8 12.87 -2.15 26.44
N LEU A 9 14.15 -2.44 26.66
CA LEU A 9 15.18 -2.44 25.61
C LEU A 9 14.80 -3.37 24.46
N LYS A 10 14.46 -4.62 24.76
CA LYS A 10 14.12 -5.60 23.73
C LYS A 10 12.87 -5.23 22.93
N ILE A 11 11.87 -4.61 23.57
CA ILE A 11 10.64 -4.16 22.89
C ILE A 11 10.93 -2.97 21.96
N ALA A 12 11.76 -2.02 22.40
CA ALA A 12 12.13 -0.87 21.57
C ALA A 12 12.86 -1.34 20.29
N ASP A 13 13.85 -2.23 20.43
CA ASP A 13 14.58 -2.78 19.28
C ASP A 13 13.65 -3.49 18.29
N HIS A 14 12.68 -4.27 18.77
CA HIS A 14 11.71 -4.93 17.91
C HIS A 14 10.79 -3.94 17.18
N LEU A 15 10.36 -2.87 17.83
CA LEU A 15 9.51 -1.84 17.20
C LEU A 15 10.27 -1.08 16.11
N ASP A 16 11.54 -0.76 16.34
CA ASP A 16 12.39 -0.08 15.36
C ASP A 16 12.63 -0.96 14.14
N ILE A 17 12.93 -2.24 14.33
CA ILE A 17 13.10 -3.21 13.23
C ILE A 17 11.81 -3.32 12.41
N VAL A 18 10.65 -3.42 13.06
CA VAL A 18 9.35 -3.49 12.36
C VAL A 18 9.09 -2.22 11.55
N GLY A 19 9.38 -1.05 12.12
CA GLY A 19 9.25 0.24 11.43
C GLY A 19 10.13 0.33 10.17
N VAL A 20 11.40 -0.07 10.28
CA VAL A 20 12.35 -0.06 9.15
C VAL A 20 11.92 -1.03 8.06
N VAL A 21 11.46 -2.23 8.41
CA VAL A 21 10.96 -3.22 7.45
C VAL A 21 9.74 -2.69 6.69
N LEU A 22 8.76 -2.11 7.40
CA LEU A 22 7.57 -1.54 6.77
C LEU A 22 7.92 -0.37 5.85
N ALA A 23 8.80 0.55 6.28
CA ALA A 23 9.25 1.66 5.45
C ALA A 23 9.95 1.16 4.17
N THR A 24 10.80 0.14 4.29
CA THR A 24 11.51 -0.47 3.15
C THR A 24 10.53 -1.09 2.16
N LEU A 25 9.53 -1.84 2.64
CA LEU A 25 8.49 -2.41 1.78
C LEU A 25 7.71 -1.33 1.03
N ILE A 26 7.34 -0.23 1.70
CA ILE A 26 6.64 0.89 1.07
C ILE A 26 7.48 1.52 -0.05
N VAL A 27 8.78 1.70 0.18
CA VAL A 27 9.72 2.25 -0.81
C VAL A 27 9.84 1.32 -2.02
N ILE A 28 9.98 0.01 -1.80
CA ILE A 28 10.07 -1.00 -2.88
C ILE A 28 8.79 -0.99 -3.73
N VAL A 29 7.62 -1.03 -3.10
CA VAL A 29 6.32 -1.01 -3.82
C VAL A 29 6.17 0.30 -4.60
N SER A 30 6.53 1.43 -4.01
CA SER A 30 6.49 2.73 -4.67
C SER A 30 7.43 2.79 -5.88
N PHE A 31 8.64 2.26 -5.73
CA PHE A 31 9.63 2.19 -6.81
C PHE A 31 9.19 1.26 -7.94
N TYR A 32 8.65 0.08 -7.62
CA TYR A 32 8.12 -0.86 -8.60
C TYR A 32 6.97 -0.25 -9.41
N LYS A 33 6.01 0.42 -8.74
CA LYS A 33 4.93 1.15 -9.42
C LYS A 33 5.47 2.24 -10.33
N TRP A 34 6.41 3.04 -9.84
CA TRP A 34 7.02 4.12 -10.62
C TRP A 34 7.76 3.60 -11.86
N TYR A 35 8.56 2.55 -11.69
CA TYR A 35 9.29 1.90 -12.79
C TYR A 35 8.34 1.31 -13.83
N SER A 36 7.28 0.61 -13.38
CA SER A 36 6.28 0.01 -14.26
C SER A 36 5.50 1.06 -15.06
N HIS A 37 5.07 2.15 -14.41
CA HIS A 37 4.41 3.27 -15.10
C HIS A 37 5.30 3.89 -16.19
N ARG A 38 6.61 4.04 -15.93
CA ARG A 38 7.56 4.59 -16.91
C ARG A 38 7.82 3.65 -18.08
N ARG A 39 7.89 2.33 -17.85
CA ARG A 39 8.23 1.34 -18.87
C ARG A 39 7.07 1.00 -19.79
N TYR A 40 5.85 0.87 -19.24
CA TYR A 40 4.72 0.32 -19.97
C TYR A 40 3.67 1.36 -20.39
N LYS A 41 3.90 2.67 -20.13
CA LYS A 41 2.88 3.73 -20.28
C LYS A 41 1.52 3.31 -19.72
N LEU A 42 1.55 2.55 -18.61
CA LEU A 42 0.33 2.06 -18.00
C LEU A 42 -0.48 3.27 -17.56
N PRO A 43 -1.77 3.35 -17.95
CA PRO A 43 -2.66 4.38 -17.45
C PRO A 43 -2.61 4.39 -15.92
N PRO A 44 -2.71 5.58 -15.29
CA PRO A 44 -2.70 5.68 -13.83
C PRO A 44 -3.82 4.81 -13.26
N GLY A 45 -3.51 3.80 -12.45
CA GLY A 45 -4.55 2.98 -11.83
C GLY A 45 -5.32 3.77 -10.77
N PRO A 46 -6.56 3.36 -10.43
CA PRO A 46 -7.29 3.93 -9.29
C PRO A 46 -6.46 3.81 -8.01
N TRP A 47 -6.33 4.91 -7.29
CA TRP A 47 -5.58 4.96 -6.04
C TRP A 47 -6.36 4.22 -4.95
N GLY A 48 -5.71 3.33 -4.21
CA GLY A 48 -6.31 2.50 -3.18
C GLY A 48 -5.45 2.43 -1.92
N LEU A 49 -6.05 2.05 -0.80
CA LEU A 49 -5.35 1.88 0.47
C LEU A 49 -4.37 0.70 0.40
N PRO A 50 -3.26 0.73 1.15
CA PRO A 50 -2.27 -0.35 1.15
C PRO A 50 -2.83 -1.74 1.48
N PHE A 51 -3.79 -1.81 2.40
CA PHE A 51 -4.38 -3.09 2.85
C PHE A 51 -5.75 -3.39 2.25
N LEU A 52 -6.58 -2.37 2.07
CA LEU A 52 -7.97 -2.53 1.60
C LEU A 52 -8.11 -2.27 0.09
N GLY A 53 -7.06 -1.81 -0.59
CA GLY A 53 -7.12 -1.43 -2.00
C GLY A 53 -8.20 -0.38 -2.25
N TYR A 54 -8.96 -0.56 -3.34
CA TYR A 54 -10.08 0.32 -3.70
C TYR A 54 -11.40 -0.05 -2.99
N PHE A 55 -11.41 -1.10 -2.15
CA PHE A 55 -12.63 -1.63 -1.52
C PHE A 55 -13.47 -0.62 -0.71
N PRO A 56 -12.89 0.25 0.15
CA PRO A 56 -13.70 1.16 0.96
C PRO A 56 -14.29 2.32 0.12
N PHE A 57 -13.87 2.46 -1.14
CA PHE A 57 -14.41 3.45 -2.06
C PHE A 57 -15.57 2.89 -2.91
N LEU A 58 -15.87 1.60 -2.79
CA LEU A 58 -17.03 0.98 -3.45
C LEU A 58 -18.30 1.28 -2.66
N SER A 59 -19.31 1.80 -3.35
CA SER A 59 -20.64 2.04 -2.79
C SER A 59 -21.45 0.74 -2.68
N LYS A 60 -22.72 0.84 -2.23
CA LYS A 60 -23.69 -0.27 -2.23
C LYS A 60 -23.87 -0.94 -3.60
N HIS A 61 -23.47 -0.29 -4.69
CA HIS A 61 -23.53 -0.83 -6.05
C HIS A 61 -22.14 -0.92 -6.69
N PRO A 62 -21.32 -1.90 -6.29
CA PRO A 62 -19.93 -2.01 -6.72
C PRO A 62 -19.77 -2.07 -8.24
N PHE A 63 -20.70 -2.72 -8.95
CA PHE A 63 -20.72 -2.78 -10.41
C PHE A 63 -20.75 -1.40 -11.09
N LYS A 64 -21.46 -0.42 -10.52
CA LYS A 64 -21.53 0.93 -11.09
C LYS A 64 -20.22 1.68 -10.88
N ASP A 65 -19.59 1.50 -9.74
CA ASP A 65 -18.33 2.18 -9.42
C ASP A 65 -17.16 1.59 -10.19
N LEU A 66 -17.11 0.26 -10.32
CA LEU A 66 -16.14 -0.41 -11.19
C LEU A 66 -16.31 0.00 -12.65
N ARG A 67 -17.55 0.16 -13.14
CA ARG A 67 -17.80 0.68 -14.48
C ARG A 67 -17.26 2.10 -14.68
N LYS A 68 -17.45 3.01 -13.70
CA LYS A 68 -16.86 4.36 -13.77
C LYS A 68 -15.34 4.33 -13.78
N VAL A 69 -14.73 3.43 -13.02
CA VAL A 69 -13.27 3.22 -13.01
C VAL A 69 -12.79 2.74 -14.39
N ALA A 70 -13.48 1.77 -14.99
CA ALA A 70 -13.19 1.28 -16.33
C ALA A 70 -13.40 2.37 -17.42
N GLU A 71 -14.43 3.21 -17.29
CA GLU A 71 -14.65 4.36 -18.19
C GLU A 71 -13.53 5.40 -18.05
N LYS A 72 -13.08 5.69 -16.83
CA LYS A 72 -12.05 6.71 -16.56
C LYS A 72 -10.67 6.29 -17.01
N TYR A 73 -10.31 5.04 -16.81
CA TYR A 73 -8.95 4.59 -17.00
C TYR A 73 -8.77 3.65 -18.22
N GLY A 74 -9.85 3.04 -18.73
CA GLY A 74 -9.85 2.11 -19.87
C GLY A 74 -10.27 0.68 -19.52
N ASN A 75 -10.34 -0.20 -20.52
CA ASN A 75 -10.89 -1.56 -20.37
C ASN A 75 -9.96 -2.56 -19.65
N ILE A 76 -8.86 -2.09 -19.08
CA ILE A 76 -7.78 -2.87 -18.44
C ILE A 76 -7.46 -2.25 -17.07
N PHE A 77 -8.35 -2.44 -16.10
CA PHE A 77 -8.12 -2.28 -14.65
C PHE A 77 -8.70 -3.46 -13.91
#